data_AF-A0AAW2D185-F1
#
_entry.id   AF-A0AAW2D185-F1
#
_cell.length_a   1.000
_cell.length_b   1.000
_cell.length_c   1.000
_cell.angle_alpha   90.00
_cell.angle_beta   90.00
_cell.angle_gamma   90.00
#
_symmetry.space_group_name_H-M   'P 1'
#
loop_
_entity.id
_entity.type
_entity.pdbx_description
1 polymer ?
#
loop_
_entity_poly.entity_id
_entity_poly.type
_entity_poly.pdbx_seq_one_letter_code
_entity_poly.pdbx_strand_id
1 'polypeptide(L)'
;MMVKKAIKRYNYDKNYRFLYDRISDLFAKLLKADLEHLNSGQPAKISLASKWCPSLYSSYDYSTLFCESVARRLFPYDSCPEYKGIDEAHYVYRVRNRLQKEVLVPLRKALDLPEIYMSANQWNLLRYDRISSVAFKTYKRAFYKHDRESTLMVMKLLNCNGKGCWMLSLRTGNLSIAFQRLTAMIGQMNSAVALH
;
A
#
# COMPACT_ATOMS: atom_id res chain seq x y z
N MET A 1 -20.45 -3.15 10.43
CA MET A 1 -20.56 -4.63 10.47
C MET A 1 -19.21 -5.34 10.30
N MET A 2 -18.30 -4.86 9.44
CA MET A 2 -17.00 -5.51 9.17
C MET A 2 -15.97 -5.41 10.33
N VAL A 3 -15.80 -4.23 10.95
CA VAL A 3 -14.87 -4.05 12.09
C VAL A 3 -15.15 -5.04 13.23
N LYS A 4 -16.42 -5.22 13.60
CA LYS A 4 -16.85 -6.15 14.66
C LYS A 4 -16.45 -7.60 14.35
N LYS A 5 -16.51 -8.00 13.07
CA LYS A 5 -16.10 -9.35 12.62
C LYS A 5 -14.59 -9.52 12.74
N ALA A 6 -13.80 -8.51 12.37
CA ALA A 6 -12.35 -8.52 12.51
C ALA A 6 -11.92 -8.67 13.97
N ILE A 7 -12.49 -7.87 14.87
CA ILE A 7 -12.23 -7.93 16.31
C ILE A 7 -12.62 -9.29 16.87
N LYS A 8 -13.80 -9.82 16.52
CA LYS A 8 -14.22 -11.15 16.95
C LYS A 8 -13.20 -12.21 16.50
N ARG A 9 -12.78 -12.18 15.24
CA ARG A 9 -11.81 -13.15 14.73
C ARG A 9 -10.47 -13.03 15.44
N TYR A 10 -9.97 -11.81 15.65
CA TYR A 10 -8.74 -11.56 16.38
C TYR A 10 -8.78 -12.10 17.82
N ASN A 11 -9.92 -11.97 18.51
CA ASN A 11 -10.05 -12.41 19.89
C ASN A 11 -10.20 -13.93 20.05
N TYR A 12 -10.87 -14.60 19.11
CA TYR A 12 -11.25 -16.01 19.26
C TYR A 12 -10.48 -17.00 18.37
N ASP A 13 -9.91 -16.55 17.25
CA ASP A 13 -9.13 -17.40 16.32
C ASP A 13 -7.63 -17.18 16.53
N LYS A 14 -6.97 -18.11 17.22
CA LYS A 14 -5.54 -18.04 17.56
C LYS A 14 -4.64 -17.99 16.32
N ASN A 15 -4.99 -18.73 15.27
CA ASN A 15 -4.20 -18.78 14.04
C ASN A 15 -4.30 -17.46 13.29
N TYR A 16 -5.51 -16.90 13.21
CA TYR A 16 -5.72 -15.57 12.64
C TYR A 16 -4.93 -14.50 13.41
N ARG A 17 -5.04 -14.49 14.75
CA ARG A 17 -4.30 -13.53 15.59
C ARG A 17 -2.79 -13.62 15.37
N PHE A 18 -2.24 -14.83 15.42
CA PHE A 18 -0.81 -15.05 15.20
C PHE A 18 -0.37 -14.51 13.83
N LEU A 19 -1.07 -14.89 12.75
CA LEU A 19 -0.76 -14.42 11.41
C LEU A 19 -0.87 -12.90 11.30
N TYR A 20 -1.94 -12.32 11.84
CA TYR A 20 -2.20 -10.89 11.83
C TYR A 20 -1.08 -10.10 12.52
N ASP A 21 -0.64 -10.56 13.69
CA ASP A 21 0.45 -9.94 14.44
C ASP A 21 1.77 -10.04 13.69
N ARG A 22 2.10 -11.19 13.12
CA ARG A 22 3.33 -11.39 12.35
C ARG A 22 3.38 -10.52 11.09
N ILE A 23 2.26 -10.38 10.39
CA ILE A 23 2.17 -9.49 9.23
C ILE A 23 2.30 -8.03 9.69
N SER A 24 1.63 -7.64 10.78
CA SER A 24 1.71 -6.28 11.31
C SER A 24 3.13 -5.91 11.74
N ASP A 25 3.85 -6.83 12.41
CA ASP A 25 5.25 -6.68 12.80
C ASP A 25 6.16 -6.52 11.58
N LEU A 26 5.96 -7.36 10.54
CA LEU A 26 6.73 -7.29 9.31
C LEU A 26 6.56 -5.94 8.62
N PHE A 27 5.32 -5.47 8.47
CA PHE A 27 5.04 -4.17 7.86
C PHE A 27 5.63 -3.02 8.67
N ALA A 28 5.52 -3.04 10.00
CA ALA A 28 6.14 -2.02 10.83
C ALA A 28 7.66 -1.96 10.63
N LYS A 29 8.34 -3.12 10.61
CA LYS A 29 9.79 -3.19 10.37
C LYS A 29 10.17 -2.67 8.99
N LEU A 30 9.46 -3.09 7.94
CA LEU A 30 9.72 -2.66 6.57
C LEU A 30 9.49 -1.15 6.39
N LEU A 31 8.36 -0.63 6.86
CA LEU A 31 8.04 0.79 6.75
C LEU A 31 9.03 1.67 7.52
N LYS A 32 9.52 1.21 8.67
CA LYS A 32 10.56 1.91 9.43
C LYS A 32 11.88 1.95 8.65
N ALA A 33 12.34 0.81 8.13
CA ALA A 33 13.57 0.74 7.33
C ALA A 33 13.44 1.58 6.04
N ASP A 34 12.28 1.55 5.40
CA ASP A 34 11.99 2.36 4.21
C ASP A 34 12.08 3.87 4.52
N LEU A 35 11.61 4.30 5.68
CA LEU A 35 11.75 5.70 6.11
C LEU A 35 13.21 6.06 6.39
N GLU A 36 13.99 5.17 6.98
CA GLU A 36 15.43 5.38 7.19
C GLU A 36 16.17 5.49 5.85
N HIS A 37 15.83 4.65 4.87
CA HIS A 37 16.36 4.77 3.50
C HIS A 37 15.94 6.07 2.82
N LEU A 38 14.69 6.51 3.01
CA LEU A 38 14.23 7.78 2.46
C LEU A 38 14.98 8.97 3.06
N ASN A 39 15.11 9.01 4.40
CA ASN A 39 15.78 10.08 5.12
C ASN A 39 17.30 10.12 4.86
N SER A 40 17.92 8.97 4.56
CA SER A 40 19.33 8.88 4.16
C SER A 40 19.57 9.16 2.67
N GLY A 41 18.54 9.57 1.92
CA GLY A 41 18.65 9.90 0.49
C GLY A 41 18.86 8.68 -0.41
N GLN A 42 18.43 7.49 0.02
CA GLN A 42 18.57 6.22 -0.70
C GLN A 42 17.22 5.66 -1.16
N PRO A 43 16.43 6.39 -1.98
CA PRO A 43 15.09 5.96 -2.36
C PRO A 43 15.06 4.65 -3.17
N ALA A 44 16.16 4.28 -3.83
CA ALA A 44 16.28 3.02 -4.56
C ALA A 44 16.23 1.77 -3.67
N LYS A 45 16.43 1.91 -2.35
CA LYS A 45 16.34 0.82 -1.36
C LYS A 45 14.97 0.71 -0.70
N ILE A 46 14.05 1.63 -0.99
CA ILE A 46 12.69 1.61 -0.45
C ILE A 46 11.95 0.40 -1.01
N SER A 47 11.38 -0.39 -0.10
CA SER A 47 10.57 -1.55 -0.43
C SER A 47 9.17 -1.13 -0.92
N LEU A 48 8.41 -2.10 -1.44
CA LEU A 48 7.01 -1.89 -1.82
C LEU A 48 6.05 -1.97 -0.62
N ALA A 49 6.53 -2.00 0.64
CA ALA A 49 5.67 -2.14 1.80
C ALA A 49 4.63 -1.01 1.89
N SER A 50 5.01 0.23 1.63
CA SER A 50 4.07 1.38 1.64
C SER A 50 3.00 1.29 0.55
N LYS A 51 3.30 0.65 -0.59
CA LYS A 51 2.34 0.37 -1.67
C LYS A 51 1.29 -0.64 -1.23
N TRP A 52 1.70 -1.71 -0.56
CA TRP A 52 0.81 -2.80 -0.14
C TRP A 52 0.10 -2.54 1.20
N CYS A 53 0.63 -1.62 2.01
CA CYS A 53 -0.07 -1.17 3.20
C CYS A 53 -1.38 -0.49 2.79
N PRO A 54 -2.54 -0.84 3.39
CA PRO A 54 -3.80 -0.20 3.06
C PRO A 54 -3.75 1.31 3.35
N SER A 55 -4.52 2.09 2.61
CA SER A 55 -4.79 3.49 2.96
C SER A 55 -5.74 3.55 4.16
N LEU A 56 -5.52 4.54 5.02
CA LEU A 56 -6.41 4.84 6.14
C LEU A 56 -7.83 5.07 5.62
N TYR A 57 -8.83 4.53 6.31
CA TYR A 57 -10.25 4.60 5.95
C TYR A 57 -10.64 3.92 4.63
N SER A 58 -9.75 3.12 4.04
CA SER A 58 -10.13 2.21 2.95
C SER A 58 -11.04 1.09 3.45
N SER A 59 -11.81 0.46 2.55
CA SER A 59 -12.61 -0.73 2.88
C SER A 59 -11.77 -1.86 3.49
N TYR A 60 -10.52 -2.00 3.04
CA TYR A 60 -9.54 -2.93 3.60
C TYR A 60 -9.18 -2.59 5.05
N ASP A 61 -8.93 -1.32 5.36
CA ASP A 61 -8.65 -0.89 6.73
C ASP A 61 -9.88 -1.08 7.64
N TYR A 62 -11.08 -0.72 7.18
CA TYR A 62 -12.32 -0.95 7.93
C TYR A 62 -12.65 -2.43 8.16
N SER A 63 -12.13 -3.34 7.34
CA SER A 63 -12.38 -4.78 7.48
C SER A 63 -11.33 -5.50 8.31
N THR A 64 -10.19 -4.88 8.60
CA THR A 64 -9.06 -5.54 9.26
C THR A 64 -8.48 -4.77 10.45
N LEU A 65 -8.68 -3.45 10.53
CA LEU A 65 -7.98 -2.52 11.43
C LEU A 65 -6.45 -2.58 11.30
N PHE A 66 -5.96 -2.96 10.12
CA PHE A 66 -4.55 -3.18 9.89
C PHE A 66 -3.71 -1.91 10.08
N CYS A 67 -4.20 -0.74 9.66
CA CYS A 67 -3.48 0.52 9.86
C CYS A 67 -3.31 0.85 11.34
N GLU A 68 -4.30 0.55 12.19
CA GLU A 68 -4.19 0.73 13.64
C GLU A 68 -3.09 -0.17 14.22
N SER A 69 -3.08 -1.44 13.82
CA SER A 69 -2.10 -2.44 14.28
C SER A 69 -0.67 -2.07 13.93
N VAL A 70 -0.44 -1.59 12.70
CA VAL A 70 0.89 -1.13 12.25
C VAL A 70 1.26 0.20 12.92
N ALA A 71 0.32 1.14 13.04
CA ALA A 71 0.56 2.44 13.66
C ALA A 71 1.00 2.32 15.12
N ARG A 72 0.35 1.45 15.92
CA ARG A 72 0.74 1.19 17.31
C ARG A 72 2.16 0.64 17.46
N ARG A 73 2.64 -0.12 16.48
CA ARG A 73 4.00 -0.69 16.47
C ARG A 73 5.06 0.33 16.08
N LEU A 74 4.73 1.25 15.18
CA LEU A 74 5.62 2.34 14.77
C LEU A 74 5.67 3.49 15.78
N PHE A 75 4.54 3.77 16.43
CA PHE A 75 4.37 4.83 17.40
C PHE A 75 3.81 4.29 18.72
N PRO A 76 4.59 3.52 19.49
CA PRO A 76 4.14 3.01 20.79
C PRO A 76 3.69 4.13 21.73
N TYR A 77 2.80 3.82 22.68
CA TYR A 77 2.28 4.81 23.63
C TYR A 77 3.39 5.52 24.42
N ASP A 78 4.44 4.79 24.80
CA ASP A 78 5.56 5.36 25.57
C ASP A 78 6.55 6.17 24.71
N SER A 79 6.37 6.22 23.39
CA SER A 79 7.33 6.87 22.48
C SER A 79 7.26 8.39 22.48
N CYS A 80 6.18 8.99 22.96
CA CYS A 80 5.98 10.45 22.93
C CYS A 80 5.31 10.94 24.23
N PRO A 81 5.81 12.01 24.87
CA PRO A 81 5.16 12.62 26.03
C PRO A 81 3.72 13.06 25.76
N GLU A 82 3.40 13.45 24.53
CA GLU A 82 2.05 13.87 24.11
C GLU A 82 0.97 12.79 24.24
N TYR A 83 1.37 11.52 24.35
CA TYR A 83 0.43 10.42 24.53
C TYR A 83 0.04 10.21 25.98
N LYS A 84 0.82 10.75 26.94
CA LYS A 84 0.53 10.56 28.36
C LYS A 84 -0.79 11.24 28.73
N GLY A 85 -1.70 10.46 29.32
CA GLY A 85 -2.98 10.96 29.83
C GLY A 85 -4.06 11.20 28.79
N ILE A 86 -3.84 10.87 27.51
CA ILE A 86 -4.92 10.87 26.52
C ILE A 86 -5.66 9.53 26.53
N ASP A 87 -6.95 9.59 26.22
CA ASP A 87 -7.80 8.41 26.07
C ASP A 87 -7.37 7.53 24.89
N GLU A 88 -7.67 6.23 24.97
CA GLU A 88 -7.26 5.21 24.00
C GLU A 88 -7.78 5.53 22.59
N ALA A 89 -9.01 6.03 22.45
CA ALA A 89 -9.55 6.38 21.14
C ALA A 89 -8.80 7.56 20.51
N HIS A 90 -8.38 8.54 21.34
CA HIS A 90 -7.60 9.68 20.89
C HIS A 90 -6.17 9.27 20.52
N TYR A 91 -5.55 8.38 21.29
CA TYR A 91 -4.25 7.80 20.97
C TYR A 91 -4.29 7.08 19.62
N VAL A 92 -5.25 6.17 19.42
CA VAL A 92 -5.44 5.43 18.16
C VAL A 92 -5.64 6.37 16.98
N TYR A 93 -6.49 7.39 17.14
CA TYR A 93 -6.71 8.39 16.11
C TYR A 93 -5.42 9.13 15.73
N ARG A 94 -4.62 9.54 16.72
CA ARG A 94 -3.35 10.24 16.49
C ARG A 94 -2.35 9.36 15.75
N VAL A 95 -2.06 8.16 16.24
CA VAL A 95 -1.04 7.29 15.62
C VAL A 95 -1.44 6.87 14.20
N ARG A 96 -2.73 6.66 13.93
CA ARG A 96 -3.21 6.36 12.55
C ARG A 96 -3.02 7.54 11.61
N ASN A 97 -3.27 8.76 12.07
CA ASN A 97 -2.99 9.97 11.29
C ASN A 97 -1.50 10.16 11.04
N ARG A 98 -0.65 9.91 12.05
CA ARG A 98 0.81 9.95 11.90
C ARG A 98 1.31 8.91 10.90
N LEU A 99 0.84 7.66 11.00
CA LEU A 99 1.14 6.63 9.99
C LEU A 99 0.83 7.12 8.57
N GLN A 100 -0.32 7.75 8.37
CA GLN A 100 -0.66 8.25 7.04
C GLN A 100 0.27 9.38 6.60
N LYS A 101 0.44 10.42 7.43
CA LYS A 101 1.13 11.67 7.05
C LYS A 101 2.66 11.55 7.07
N GLU A 102 3.21 10.92 8.10
CA GLU A 102 4.65 10.84 8.35
C GLU A 102 5.30 9.61 7.69
N VAL A 103 4.52 8.55 7.40
CA VAL A 103 5.06 7.29 6.87
C VAL A 103 4.57 7.02 5.45
N LEU A 104 3.26 6.80 5.27
CA LEU A 104 2.74 6.29 4.00
C LEU A 104 2.81 7.34 2.88
N VAL A 105 2.42 8.59 3.14
CA VAL A 105 2.48 9.66 2.13
C VAL A 105 3.90 9.88 1.60
N PRO A 106 4.94 10.12 2.42
CA PRO A 106 6.29 10.36 1.91
C PRO A 106 6.88 9.13 1.21
N LEU A 107 6.69 7.92 1.75
CA LEU A 107 7.19 6.70 1.11
C LEU A 107 6.54 6.43 -0.24
N ARG A 108 5.21 6.58 -0.33
CA ARG A 108 4.52 6.37 -1.60
C ARG A 108 4.91 7.43 -2.64
N LYS A 109 5.18 8.68 -2.22
CA LYS A 109 5.72 9.73 -3.10
C LYS A 109 7.10 9.35 -3.63
N ALA A 110 7.98 8.84 -2.77
CA ALA A 110 9.30 8.36 -3.18
C ALA A 110 9.24 7.19 -4.16
N LEU A 111 8.19 6.37 -4.10
CA LEU A 111 7.89 5.29 -5.06
C LEU A 111 7.21 5.76 -6.36
N ASP A 112 6.92 7.06 -6.50
CA ASP A 112 6.21 7.65 -7.64
C ASP A 112 4.88 6.93 -7.96
N LEU A 113 4.11 6.55 -6.93
CA LEU A 113 2.83 5.89 -7.14
C LEU A 113 1.80 6.87 -7.75
N PRO A 114 1.19 6.53 -8.91
CA PRO A 114 0.29 7.45 -9.60
C PRO A 114 -0.94 7.81 -8.78
N GLU A 115 -1.41 6.91 -7.93
CA GLU A 115 -2.62 7.09 -7.12
C GLU A 115 -2.53 8.31 -6.19
N ILE A 116 -1.33 8.65 -5.71
CA ILE A 116 -1.13 9.83 -4.85
C ILE A 116 -1.43 11.10 -5.63
N TYR A 117 -0.79 11.28 -6.79
CA TYR A 117 -0.92 12.47 -7.61
C TYR A 117 -2.35 12.59 -8.18
N MET A 118 -2.94 11.47 -8.59
CA MET A 118 -4.32 11.43 -9.06
C MET A 118 -5.31 11.85 -7.97
N SER A 119 -5.16 11.33 -6.75
CA SER A 119 -6.05 11.68 -5.63
C SER A 119 -5.87 13.13 -5.17
N ALA A 120 -4.67 13.70 -5.30
CA ALA A 120 -4.39 15.10 -5.02
C ALA A 120 -4.73 16.04 -6.20
N ASN A 121 -5.23 15.51 -7.32
CA ASN A 121 -5.44 16.23 -8.58
C ASN A 121 -4.17 16.95 -9.12
N GLN A 122 -2.98 16.44 -8.78
CA GLN A 122 -1.68 16.97 -9.17
C GLN A 122 -1.11 16.22 -10.38
N TRP A 123 -1.88 16.17 -11.46
CA TRP A 123 -1.53 15.43 -12.69
C TRP A 123 -0.25 15.92 -13.37
N ASN A 124 0.09 17.19 -13.19
CA ASN A 124 1.30 17.82 -13.72
C ASN A 124 2.60 17.32 -13.07
N LEU A 125 2.54 16.76 -11.85
CA LEU A 125 3.71 16.20 -11.16
C LEU A 125 3.95 14.73 -11.49
N LEU A 126 3.01 14.10 -12.19
CA LEU A 126 3.02 12.67 -12.45
C LEU A 126 3.97 12.34 -13.60
N ARG A 127 4.92 11.44 -13.31
CA ARG A 127 5.95 10.99 -14.25
C ARG A 127 5.46 9.81 -15.09
N TYR A 128 4.92 10.11 -16.27
CA TYR A 128 4.38 9.11 -17.21
C TYR A 128 5.40 8.02 -17.58
N ASP A 129 6.71 8.35 -17.59
CA ASP A 129 7.81 7.43 -17.89
C ASP A 129 7.98 6.30 -16.85
N ARG A 130 7.55 6.52 -15.61
CA ARG A 130 7.73 5.58 -14.50
C ARG A 130 6.52 4.70 -14.23
N ILE A 131 5.39 4.99 -14.87
CA ILE A 131 4.14 4.30 -14.60
C ILE A 131 4.12 2.96 -15.35
N SER A 132 3.92 1.89 -14.59
CA SER A 132 3.79 0.56 -15.17
C SER A 132 2.62 0.48 -16.16
N SER A 133 2.78 -0.34 -17.21
CA SER A 133 1.70 -0.60 -18.19
C SER A 133 0.42 -1.13 -17.55
N VAL A 134 0.55 -1.87 -16.44
CA VAL A 134 -0.59 -2.36 -15.64
C VAL A 134 -1.34 -1.20 -15.02
N ALA A 135 -0.66 -0.27 -14.35
CA ALA A 135 -1.30 0.91 -13.75
C ALA A 135 -1.99 1.79 -14.80
N PHE A 136 -1.37 2.00 -15.97
CA PHE A 136 -2.01 2.71 -17.08
C PHE A 136 -3.30 2.03 -17.56
N LYS A 137 -3.31 0.69 -17.67
CA LYS A 137 -4.51 -0.07 -18.05
C LYS A 137 -5.60 0.07 -16.98
N THR A 138 -5.24 -0.06 -15.71
CA THR A 138 -6.17 0.06 -14.57
C THR A 138 -6.84 1.42 -14.52
N TYR A 139 -6.06 2.50 -14.69
CA TYR A 139 -6.55 3.87 -14.54
C TYR A 139 -6.82 4.58 -15.88
N LYS A 140 -6.92 3.82 -16.97
CA LYS A 140 -7.04 4.34 -18.35
C LYS A 140 -8.07 5.47 -18.49
N ARG A 141 -9.25 5.30 -17.88
CA ARG A 141 -10.33 6.30 -17.94
C ARG A 141 -9.95 7.62 -17.27
N ALA A 142 -9.28 7.54 -16.13
CA ALA A 142 -8.86 8.71 -15.37
C ALA A 142 -7.75 9.47 -16.12
N PHE A 143 -6.75 8.75 -16.65
CA PHE A 143 -5.73 9.31 -17.53
C PHE A 143 -6.32 9.99 -18.76
N TYR A 144 -7.25 9.32 -19.45
CA TYR A 144 -7.88 9.87 -20.66
C TYR A 144 -8.70 11.13 -20.40
N LYS A 145 -9.33 11.25 -19.23
CA LYS A 145 -10.13 12.42 -18.85
C LYS A 145 -9.27 13.67 -18.62
N HIS A 146 -8.08 13.49 -18.06
CA HIS A 146 -7.19 14.61 -17.71
C HIS A 146 -6.21 14.98 -18.81
N ASP A 147 -5.63 13.98 -19.49
CA ASP A 147 -4.66 14.21 -20.55
C ASP A 147 -4.86 13.20 -21.69
N ARG A 148 -5.68 13.60 -22.66
CA ARG A 148 -6.04 12.76 -23.80
C ARG A 148 -4.83 12.49 -24.69
N GLU A 149 -3.98 13.47 -24.93
CA GLU A 149 -2.85 13.36 -25.86
C GLU A 149 -1.75 12.47 -25.31
N SER A 150 -1.30 12.70 -24.08
CA SER A 150 -0.27 11.85 -23.45
C SER A 150 -0.77 10.43 -23.24
N THR A 151 -2.05 10.25 -22.88
CA THR A 151 -2.64 8.91 -22.75
C THR A 151 -2.66 8.17 -24.09
N LEU A 152 -2.99 8.86 -25.18
CA LEU A 152 -2.97 8.27 -26.53
C LEU A 152 -1.55 7.93 -26.98
N MET A 153 -0.55 8.77 -26.67
CA MET A 153 0.85 8.51 -26.99
C MET A 153 1.36 7.26 -26.26
N VAL A 154 1.14 7.16 -24.95
CA VAL A 154 1.51 5.98 -24.16
C VAL A 154 0.76 4.74 -24.65
N MET A 155 -0.52 4.86 -24.99
CA MET A 155 -1.31 3.73 -25.49
C MET A 155 -0.84 3.26 -26.87
N LYS A 156 -0.41 4.16 -27.76
CA LYS A 156 0.24 3.82 -29.03
C LYS A 156 1.55 3.07 -28.76
N LEU A 157 2.41 3.56 -27.87
CA LEU A 157 3.67 2.88 -27.51
C LEU A 157 3.44 1.47 -26.93
N LEU A 158 2.46 1.31 -26.04
CA LEU A 158 2.11 0.01 -25.46
C LEU A 158 1.56 -0.98 -26.50
N ASN A 159 0.81 -0.50 -27.50
CA ASN A 159 0.28 -1.33 -28.59
C ASN A 159 1.33 -1.60 -29.70
N CYS A 160 2.30 -0.70 -29.91
CA CYS A 160 3.41 -0.89 -30.85
C CYS A 160 4.39 -1.99 -30.41
N ASN A 161 4.47 -2.30 -29.10
CA ASN A 161 5.27 -3.41 -28.58
C ASN A 161 4.71 -4.82 -28.89
N GLY A 162 3.68 -4.92 -29.74
CA GLY A 162 3.11 -6.19 -30.22
C GLY A 162 4.03 -6.99 -31.16
N LYS A 163 5.22 -6.48 -31.53
CA LYS A 163 6.25 -7.24 -32.26
C LYS A 163 7.63 -6.92 -31.68
N GLY A 164 8.00 -7.70 -30.65
CA GLY A 164 9.38 -7.88 -30.20
C GLY A 164 10.02 -6.72 -29.42
N CYS A 165 10.06 -6.82 -28.09
CA CYS A 165 11.17 -6.22 -27.33
C CYS A 165 11.31 -6.88 -25.95
N TRP A 166 12.21 -7.86 -25.86
CA TRP A 166 12.69 -8.48 -24.62
C TRP A 166 13.70 -7.61 -23.86
N MET A 167 13.58 -6.28 -23.93
CA MET A 167 14.59 -5.36 -23.40
C MET A 167 14.03 -4.39 -22.38
N LEU A 168 13.41 -4.94 -21.33
CA LEU A 168 13.20 -4.25 -20.03
C LEU A 168 13.12 -5.26 -18.86
N SER A 169 13.58 -6.50 -19.08
CA SER A 169 13.66 -7.55 -18.06
C SER A 169 15.11 -7.75 -17.63
N LEU A 170 15.69 -6.78 -16.90
CA LEU A 170 16.97 -6.98 -16.20
C LEU A 170 17.15 -5.90 -15.11
N ARG A 171 16.21 -5.81 -14.15
CA ARG A 171 16.55 -5.26 -12.81
C ARG A 171 15.61 -5.52 -11.63
N THR A 172 14.53 -6.28 -11.78
CA THR A 172 13.74 -6.70 -10.61
C THR A 172 13.57 -8.20 -10.64
N GLY A 173 14.33 -8.88 -9.78
CA GLY A 173 14.17 -10.31 -9.52
C GLY A 173 12.70 -10.64 -9.24
N ASN A 174 12.25 -11.74 -9.83
CA ASN A 174 10.89 -12.26 -9.88
C ASN A 174 10.31 -12.63 -8.50
N LEU A 175 10.05 -11.64 -7.64
CA LEU A 175 9.21 -11.77 -6.45
C LEU A 175 7.74 -11.41 -6.71
N SER A 176 7.45 -10.68 -7.81
CA SER A 176 6.11 -10.19 -8.16
C SER A 176 5.12 -11.33 -8.49
N ILE A 177 5.57 -12.39 -9.16
CA ILE A 177 4.69 -13.50 -9.59
C ILE A 177 4.35 -14.41 -8.41
N ALA A 178 5.31 -14.67 -7.51
CA ALA A 178 5.07 -15.45 -6.30
C ALA A 178 4.11 -14.73 -5.33
N PHE A 179 4.22 -13.39 -5.23
CA PHE A 179 3.36 -12.58 -4.36
C PHE A 179 1.96 -12.36 -4.96
N GLN A 180 1.82 -12.26 -6.29
CA GLN A 180 0.52 -12.25 -6.98
C GLN A 180 -0.21 -13.59 -6.83
N ARG A 181 0.52 -14.71 -6.82
CA ARG A 181 -0.07 -16.03 -6.52
C ARG A 181 -0.48 -16.17 -5.05
N LEU A 182 0.28 -15.60 -4.11
CA LEU A 182 -0.07 -15.60 -2.69
C LEU A 182 -1.29 -14.73 -2.38
N THR A 183 -1.41 -13.55 -3.01
CA THR A 183 -2.59 -12.67 -2.87
C THR A 183 -3.82 -13.25 -3.57
N ALA A 184 -3.65 -13.96 -4.69
CA ALA A 184 -4.73 -14.74 -5.30
C ALA A 184 -5.17 -15.93 -4.43
N MET A 185 -4.25 -16.64 -3.76
CA MET A 185 -4.58 -17.71 -2.83
C MET A 185 -5.31 -17.22 -1.58
N ILE A 186 -4.90 -16.08 -1.00
CA ILE A 186 -5.59 -15.45 0.14
C ILE A 186 -6.97 -14.92 -0.27
N GLY A 187 -7.14 -14.49 -1.53
CA GLY A 187 -8.44 -14.14 -2.11
C GLY A 187 -9.36 -15.34 -2.37
N GLN A 188 -8.81 -16.46 -2.84
CA GLN A 188 -9.55 -17.69 -3.14
C GLN A 188 -9.97 -18.45 -1.87
N MET A 189 -9.18 -18.43 -0.80
CA MET A 189 -9.57 -19.02 0.49
C MET A 189 -10.79 -18.34 1.12
N ASN A 190 -11.07 -17.06 0.78
CA ASN A 190 -12.27 -16.36 1.25
C ASN A 190 -13.50 -16.58 0.36
N SER A 191 -13.33 -17.12 -0.85
CA SER A 191 -14.44 -17.47 -1.75
C SER A 191 -14.88 -18.94 -1.58
N ALA A 192 -14.00 -19.81 -1.06
CA ALA A 192 -14.31 -21.23 -0.82
C ALA A 192 -15.02 -21.53 0.52
N VAL A 193 -15.23 -20.53 1.40
CA VAL A 193 -16.00 -20.68 2.66
C VAL A 193 -17.40 -20.03 2.57
N ALA A 194 -17.82 -19.61 1.37
CA ALA A 194 -19.14 -19.03 1.11
C ALA A 194 -20.09 -19.97 0.36
N LEU A 195 -19.74 -21.26 0.22
CA LEU A 195 -20.61 -22.32 -0.27
C LEU A 195 -20.48 -23.55 0.63
N HIS A 196 -21.06 -23.45 1.82
CA HIS A 196 -21.75 -24.55 2.53
C HIS A 196 -22.63 -23.96 3.63
#